data_AF-A0AAN8VG67-F1
#
_entry.id   AF-A0AAN8VG67-F1
#
_cell.length_a   1.000
_cell.length_b   1.000
_cell.length_c   1.000
_cell.angle_alpha   90.00
_cell.angle_beta   90.00
_cell.angle_gamma   90.00
#
_symmetry.space_group_name_H-M   'P 1'
#
loop_
_entity.id
_entity.type
_entity.pdbx_description
1 polymer ?
#
loop_
_entity_poly.entity_id
_entity_poly.type
_entity_poly.pdbx_seq_one_letter_code
_entity_poly.pdbx_strand_id
1 'polypeptide(L)'
;MENGGGVSSLRTRRFESFSDGVVSSKTRGKETKDGEREEEIMKKAKSEANSDEEGWFLVAISWVRLVVCFVTMMMTTLIWVMILLLLLPWPYERIKQGNIWGHVTGCLMMKILGNPIKIEGGEFAKTKAIYISNHASLIDIFLVMWMIPTGTVGIAKKEIIFYPLFGQFYVLANHLRIDRSNPTAAIGSLKEAARSVIKSDLSLIIFPEGTRSKTGRLLPFKKASFTLFLGQVLFTWQYKLGFQ
;
A
#
# COMPACT_ATOMS: atom_id res chain seq x y z
N MET A 1 -25.31 -106.03 4.79
CA MET A 1 -26.44 -105.63 3.92
C MET A 1 -26.72 -104.18 4.25
N GLU A 2 -26.16 -103.26 3.48
CA GLU A 2 -26.83 -102.60 2.33
C GLU A 2 -28.01 -101.72 2.77
N ASN A 3 -28.27 -100.53 2.25
CA ASN A 3 -27.59 -99.62 1.34
C ASN A 3 -28.48 -98.34 1.29
N GLY A 4 -27.90 -97.21 0.89
CA GLY A 4 -28.60 -96.25 0.03
C GLY A 4 -29.30 -95.04 0.68
N GLY A 5 -29.03 -93.86 0.10
CA GLY A 5 -29.96 -92.73 0.18
C GLY A 5 -29.39 -91.32 0.09
N GLY A 6 -28.35 -91.05 -0.71
CA GLY A 6 -27.93 -89.68 -1.00
C GLY A 6 -28.79 -89.03 -2.09
N VAL A 7 -29.39 -87.88 -1.80
CA VAL A 7 -29.84 -86.89 -2.80
C VAL A 7 -29.69 -85.47 -2.21
N SER A 8 -29.22 -84.53 -3.05
CA SER A 8 -29.28 -83.06 -2.90
C SER A 8 -28.12 -82.34 -2.19
N SER A 9 -26.96 -82.22 -2.86
CA SER A 9 -25.95 -81.19 -2.51
C SER A 9 -25.37 -80.42 -3.71
N LEU A 10 -25.83 -80.68 -4.94
CA LEU A 10 -25.21 -80.10 -6.14
C LEU A 10 -25.83 -78.77 -6.60
N ARG A 11 -26.93 -78.30 -5.98
CA ARG A 11 -27.57 -77.02 -6.33
C ARG A 11 -27.05 -75.83 -5.51
N THR A 12 -26.45 -76.07 -4.36
CA THR A 12 -26.01 -75.02 -3.42
C THR A 12 -24.63 -74.45 -3.76
N ARG A 13 -23.69 -75.27 -4.24
CA ARG A 13 -22.29 -74.81 -4.49
C ARG A 13 -22.16 -73.77 -5.60
N ARG A 14 -23.03 -73.76 -6.61
CA ARG A 14 -22.98 -72.78 -7.72
C ARG A 14 -23.52 -71.40 -7.30
N PHE A 15 -24.38 -71.34 -6.28
CA PHE A 15 -24.95 -70.09 -5.78
C PHE A 15 -24.00 -69.40 -4.78
N GLU A 16 -23.30 -70.19 -3.96
CA GLU A 16 -22.28 -69.68 -3.02
C GLU A 16 -21.10 -69.05 -3.76
N SER A 17 -20.53 -69.71 -4.78
CA SER A 17 -19.42 -69.14 -5.56
C SER A 17 -19.80 -67.85 -6.31
N PHE A 18 -21.07 -67.67 -6.68
CA PHE A 18 -21.55 -66.45 -7.32
C PHE A 18 -21.78 -65.34 -6.28
N SER A 19 -22.37 -65.68 -5.14
CA SER A 19 -22.57 -64.76 -4.01
C SER A 19 -21.24 -64.24 -3.47
N ASP A 20 -20.24 -65.10 -3.29
CA ASP A 20 -18.93 -64.71 -2.78
C ASP A 20 -18.16 -63.81 -3.75
N GLY A 21 -18.29 -64.03 -5.06
CA GLY A 21 -17.73 -63.13 -6.08
C GLY A 21 -18.42 -61.76 -6.14
N VAL A 22 -19.74 -61.71 -5.95
CA VAL A 22 -20.52 -60.45 -5.91
C VAL A 22 -20.26 -59.68 -4.62
N VAL A 23 -20.14 -60.36 -3.47
CA VAL A 23 -19.77 -59.74 -2.19
C VAL A 23 -18.33 -59.23 -2.27
N SER A 24 -17.37 -60.05 -2.71
CA SER A 24 -15.97 -59.66 -2.86
C SER A 24 -15.79 -58.44 -3.79
N SER A 25 -16.48 -58.41 -4.94
CA SER A 25 -16.42 -57.25 -5.85
C SER A 25 -17.09 -55.99 -5.28
N LYS A 26 -18.18 -56.13 -4.52
CA LYS A 26 -18.86 -55.00 -3.85
C LYS A 26 -18.07 -54.44 -2.67
N THR A 27 -17.40 -55.29 -1.89
CA THR A 27 -16.51 -54.88 -0.80
C THR A 27 -15.27 -54.19 -1.36
N ARG A 28 -14.67 -54.77 -2.41
CA ARG A 28 -13.49 -54.19 -3.10
C ARG A 28 -13.80 -52.84 -3.75
N GLY A 29 -14.96 -52.69 -4.38
CA GLY A 29 -15.40 -51.41 -4.96
C GLY A 29 -15.79 -50.34 -3.92
N LYS A 30 -16.10 -50.76 -2.68
CA LYS A 30 -16.36 -49.85 -1.56
C LYS A 30 -15.05 -49.37 -0.93
N GLU A 31 -14.11 -50.28 -0.69
CA GLU A 31 -12.76 -49.95 -0.19
C GLU A 31 -12.00 -49.02 -1.13
N THR A 32 -12.10 -49.22 -2.45
CA THR A 32 -11.47 -48.31 -3.43
C THR A 32 -12.09 -46.91 -3.43
N LYS A 33 -13.42 -46.80 -3.28
CA LYS A 33 -14.10 -45.50 -3.22
C LYS A 33 -13.84 -44.75 -1.92
N ASP A 34 -13.75 -45.47 -0.81
CA ASP A 34 -13.42 -44.90 0.49
C ASP A 34 -11.95 -44.42 0.49
N GLY A 35 -11.02 -45.18 -0.11
CA GLY A 35 -9.62 -44.77 -0.29
C GLY A 35 -9.43 -43.57 -1.23
N GLU A 36 -10.13 -43.51 -2.37
CA GLU A 36 -10.11 -42.35 -3.27
C GLU A 36 -10.63 -41.07 -2.59
N ARG A 37 -11.69 -41.21 -1.77
CA ARG A 37 -12.27 -40.10 -1.01
C ARG A 37 -11.34 -39.61 0.10
N GLU A 38 -10.67 -40.51 0.80
CA GLU A 38 -9.64 -40.16 1.80
C GLU A 38 -8.45 -39.45 1.14
N GLU A 39 -8.00 -39.91 -0.02
CA GLU A 39 -6.91 -39.26 -0.77
C GLU A 39 -7.30 -37.85 -1.22
N GLU A 40 -8.56 -37.64 -1.65
CA GLU A 40 -9.10 -36.32 -2.02
C GLU A 40 -9.16 -35.37 -0.80
N ILE A 41 -9.63 -35.87 0.36
CA ILE A 41 -9.67 -35.10 1.61
C ILE A 41 -8.25 -34.70 2.04
N MET A 42 -7.29 -35.62 1.97
CA MET A 42 -5.90 -35.36 2.34
C MET A 42 -5.23 -34.36 1.39
N LYS A 43 -5.51 -34.44 0.08
CA LYS A 43 -5.03 -33.45 -0.91
C LYS A 43 -5.61 -32.07 -0.63
N LYS A 44 -6.91 -31.99 -0.33
CA LYS A 44 -7.58 -30.72 0.00
C LYS A 44 -7.01 -30.10 1.28
N ALA A 45 -6.90 -30.87 2.36
CA ALA A 45 -6.30 -30.42 3.63
C ALA A 45 -4.86 -29.94 3.44
N LYS A 46 -4.06 -30.65 2.62
CA LYS A 46 -2.70 -30.23 2.30
C LYS A 46 -2.67 -28.94 1.49
N SER A 47 -3.60 -28.73 0.55
CA SER A 47 -3.69 -27.48 -0.22
C SER A 47 -4.13 -26.29 0.64
N GLU A 48 -5.08 -26.50 1.57
CA GLU A 48 -5.55 -25.48 2.51
C GLU A 48 -4.41 -25.07 3.45
N ALA A 49 -3.71 -26.06 4.03
CA ALA A 49 -2.53 -25.80 4.85
C ALA A 49 -1.42 -25.06 4.09
N ASN A 50 -1.13 -25.45 2.84
CA ASN A 50 -0.11 -24.76 2.03
C ASN A 50 -0.52 -23.30 1.72
N SER A 51 -1.81 -23.07 1.44
CA SER A 51 -2.33 -21.72 1.19
C SER A 51 -2.29 -20.82 2.43
N ASP A 52 -2.51 -21.39 3.61
CA ASP A 52 -2.42 -20.68 4.89
C ASP A 52 -0.96 -20.37 5.26
N GLU A 53 -0.04 -21.32 5.03
CA GLU A 53 1.40 -21.10 5.21
C GLU A 53 1.90 -20.00 4.28
N GLU A 54 1.62 -20.08 2.97
CA GLU A 54 1.96 -19.03 1.99
C GLU A 54 1.36 -17.68 2.39
N GLY A 55 0.11 -17.66 2.88
CA GLY A 55 -0.57 -16.46 3.36
C GLY A 55 0.16 -15.80 4.53
N TRP A 56 0.55 -16.56 5.57
CA TRP A 56 1.30 -16.01 6.69
C TRP A 56 2.69 -15.53 6.25
N PHE A 57 3.41 -16.24 5.39
CA PHE A 57 4.73 -15.82 4.92
C PHE A 57 4.67 -14.46 4.22
N LEU A 58 3.66 -14.22 3.38
CA LEU A 58 3.45 -12.92 2.71
C LEU A 58 3.13 -11.81 3.71
N VAL A 59 2.34 -12.10 4.74
CA VAL A 59 2.04 -11.16 5.83
C VAL A 59 3.32 -10.84 6.62
N ALA A 60 4.11 -11.84 6.96
CA ALA A 60 5.38 -11.67 7.68
C ALA A 60 6.38 -10.81 6.87
N ILE A 61 6.53 -11.08 5.58
CA ILE A 61 7.36 -10.26 4.68
C ILE A 61 6.86 -8.81 4.65
N SER A 62 5.55 -8.60 4.60
CA SER A 62 4.96 -7.25 4.61
C SER A 62 5.27 -6.51 5.92
N TRP A 63 5.18 -7.19 7.07
CA TRP A 63 5.57 -6.62 8.37
C TRP A 63 7.04 -6.28 8.43
N VAL A 64 7.92 -7.17 7.95
CA VAL A 64 9.37 -6.90 7.88
C VAL A 64 9.65 -5.67 7.03
N ARG A 65 9.04 -5.56 5.84
CA ARG A 65 9.19 -4.37 4.97
C ARG A 65 8.72 -3.09 5.68
N LEU A 66 7.60 -3.13 6.39
CA LEU A 66 7.09 -1.97 7.14
C LEU A 66 8.04 -1.54 8.26
N VAL A 67 8.58 -2.50 9.02
CA VAL A 67 9.56 -2.22 10.09
C VAL A 67 10.83 -1.63 9.51
N VAL A 68 11.37 -2.21 8.43
CA VAL A 68 12.56 -1.68 7.75
C VAL A 68 12.30 -0.26 7.24
N CYS A 69 11.14 0.00 6.62
CA CYS A 69 10.77 1.36 6.17
C CYS A 69 10.72 2.35 7.33
N PHE A 70 10.11 1.96 8.46
CA PHE A 70 10.00 2.82 9.62
C PHE A 70 11.38 3.15 10.20
N VAL A 71 12.24 2.14 10.39
CA VAL A 71 13.61 2.33 10.89
C VAL A 71 14.42 3.21 9.95
N THR A 72 14.38 2.93 8.64
CA THR A 72 15.04 3.75 7.63
C THR A 72 14.59 5.20 7.68
N MET A 73 13.28 5.45 7.74
CA MET A 73 12.72 6.80 7.83
C MET A 73 13.18 7.52 9.11
N MET A 74 13.20 6.83 10.26
CA MET A 74 13.70 7.40 11.51
C MET A 74 15.16 7.79 11.41
N MET A 75 16.01 6.90 10.88
CA MET A 75 17.44 7.15 10.73
C MET A 75 17.72 8.33 9.80
N THR A 76 17.09 8.38 8.62
CA THR A 76 17.30 9.50 7.69
C THR A 76 16.77 10.83 8.24
N THR A 77 15.63 10.80 8.94
CA THR A 77 15.06 12.00 9.58
C THR A 77 15.99 12.57 10.64
N LEU A 78 16.57 11.72 11.51
CA LEU A 78 17.48 12.17 12.56
C LEU A 78 18.73 12.83 11.97
N ILE A 79 19.32 12.22 10.94
CA ILE A 79 20.49 12.79 10.25
C ILE A 79 20.15 14.17 9.67
N TRP A 80 18.99 14.29 9.00
CA TRP A 80 18.59 15.56 8.38
C TRP A 80 18.15 16.62 9.38
N VAL A 81 17.57 16.25 10.52
CA VAL A 81 17.27 17.20 11.60
C VAL A 81 18.56 17.87 12.07
N MET A 82 19.66 17.12 12.23
CA MET A 82 20.96 17.71 12.60
C MET A 82 21.47 18.70 11.55
N ILE A 83 21.32 18.37 10.25
CA ILE A 83 21.68 19.26 9.14
C ILE A 83 20.81 20.53 9.15
N LEU A 84 19.49 20.38 9.34
CA LEU A 84 18.56 21.51 9.36
C LEU A 84 18.77 22.44 10.55
N LEU A 85 19.18 21.90 11.70
CA LEU A 85 19.54 22.70 12.87
C LEU A 85 20.77 23.57 12.59
N LEU A 86 21.76 23.05 11.86
CA LEU A 86 22.91 23.84 11.41
C LEU A 86 22.51 24.96 10.42
N LEU A 87 21.46 24.71 9.62
CA LEU A 87 20.97 25.62 8.60
C LEU A 87 19.84 26.56 9.07
N LEU A 88 19.65 26.72 10.38
CA LEU A 88 18.63 27.62 10.95
C LEU A 88 18.68 29.07 10.43
N PRO A 89 19.84 29.68 10.11
CA PRO A 89 19.89 31.02 9.54
C PRO A 89 19.40 31.12 8.09
N TRP A 90 19.43 30.02 7.32
CA TRP A 90 19.16 30.03 5.87
C TRP A 90 17.85 29.30 5.52
N PRO A 91 16.69 29.99 5.52
CA PRO A 91 15.40 29.36 5.30
C PRO A 91 15.25 28.70 3.92
N TYR A 92 15.88 29.26 2.90
CA TYR A 92 15.84 28.70 1.55
C TYR A 92 16.61 27.37 1.44
N GLU A 93 17.77 27.28 2.10
CA GLU A 93 18.57 26.04 2.09
C GLU A 93 17.87 24.94 2.88
N ARG A 94 17.15 25.27 3.96
CA ARG A 94 16.32 24.29 4.69
C ARG A 94 15.22 23.69 3.83
N ILE A 95 14.58 24.48 2.96
CA ILE A 95 13.57 23.95 2.01
C ILE A 95 14.24 22.95 1.07
N LYS A 96 15.39 23.32 0.49
CA LYS A 96 16.16 22.44 -0.41
C LYS A 96 16.56 21.14 0.29
N GLN A 97 17.15 21.22 1.48
CA GLN A 97 17.54 20.04 2.25
C GLN A 97 16.34 19.17 2.62
N GLY A 98 15.19 19.77 2.96
CA GLY A 98 13.94 19.06 3.16
C GLY A 98 13.47 18.29 1.91
N ASN A 99 13.62 18.89 0.72
CA ASN A 99 13.31 18.19 -0.53
C ASN A 99 14.34 17.10 -0.86
N ILE A 100 15.63 17.33 -0.61
CA ILE A 100 16.68 16.31 -0.77
C ILE A 100 16.41 15.10 0.12
N TRP A 101 16.03 15.33 1.37
CA TRP A 101 15.57 14.26 2.27
C TRP A 101 14.40 13.47 1.67
N GLY A 102 13.45 14.20 1.06
CA GLY A 102 12.33 13.63 0.32
C GLY A 102 12.77 12.71 -0.82
N HIS A 103 13.74 13.14 -1.63
CA HIS A 103 14.29 12.32 -2.71
C HIS A 103 15.01 11.07 -2.18
N VAL A 104 15.85 11.20 -1.15
CA VAL A 104 16.61 10.08 -0.60
C VAL A 104 15.70 9.10 0.12
N THR A 105 14.92 9.59 1.08
CA THR A 105 14.05 8.76 1.93
C THR A 105 12.89 8.20 1.10
N GLY A 106 12.26 9.01 0.26
CA GLY A 106 11.18 8.57 -0.62
C GLY A 106 11.63 7.50 -1.60
N CYS A 107 12.77 7.69 -2.29
CA CYS A 107 13.32 6.66 -3.19
C CYS A 107 13.60 5.35 -2.46
N LEU A 108 14.23 5.42 -1.28
CA LEU A 108 14.56 4.24 -0.49
C LEU A 108 13.31 3.51 0.00
N MET A 109 12.30 4.24 0.48
CA MET A 109 11.02 3.65 0.89
C MET A 109 10.33 2.95 -0.29
N MET A 110 10.25 3.58 -1.47
CA MET A 110 9.63 2.94 -2.63
C MET A 110 10.36 1.66 -3.05
N LYS A 111 11.70 1.65 -2.96
CA LYS A 111 12.51 0.45 -3.22
C LYS A 111 12.27 -0.66 -2.20
N ILE A 112 12.15 -0.33 -0.91
CA ILE A 112 11.91 -1.32 0.16
C ILE A 112 10.50 -1.92 0.05
N LEU A 113 9.48 -1.11 -0.25
CA LEU A 113 8.13 -1.63 -0.44
C LEU A 113 8.02 -2.52 -1.68
N GLY A 114 8.83 -2.24 -2.72
CA GLY A 114 8.86 -3.04 -3.94
C GLY A 114 7.60 -2.88 -4.81
N ASN A 115 6.82 -1.83 -4.58
CA ASN A 115 5.62 -1.58 -5.38
C ASN A 115 6.02 -1.10 -6.78
N PRO A 116 5.45 -1.67 -7.86
CA PRO A 116 5.68 -1.18 -9.21
C PRO A 116 5.04 0.21 -9.35
N ILE A 117 5.88 1.24 -9.47
CA ILE A 117 5.43 2.62 -9.67
C ILE A 117 5.53 2.92 -11.16
N LYS A 118 4.38 3.23 -11.77
CA LYS A 118 4.34 3.79 -13.12
C LYS A 118 4.26 5.31 -13.02
N ILE A 119 5.26 5.98 -13.57
CA ILE A 119 5.36 7.44 -13.61
C ILE A 119 5.11 7.86 -15.06
N GLU A 120 4.07 8.66 -15.29
CA GLU A 120 3.74 9.23 -16.60
C GLU A 120 3.81 10.76 -16.49
N GLY A 121 4.47 11.45 -17.44
CA GLY A 121 4.62 12.91 -17.37
C GLY A 121 5.72 13.41 -16.42
N GLY A 122 6.71 12.58 -16.11
CA GLY A 122 7.81 12.92 -15.19
C GLY A 122 8.67 14.11 -15.66
N GLU A 123 8.67 14.39 -16.96
CA GLU A 123 9.32 15.54 -17.58
C GLU A 123 8.80 16.88 -17.03
N PHE A 124 7.53 16.93 -16.62
CA PHE A 124 6.90 18.12 -16.07
C PHE A 124 7.24 18.36 -14.59
N ALA A 125 7.81 17.37 -13.91
CA ALA A 125 8.28 17.49 -12.54
C ALA A 125 9.64 18.20 -12.42
N LYS A 126 10.17 18.75 -13.52
CA LYS A 126 11.44 19.49 -13.56
C LYS A 126 11.26 21.01 -13.57
N THR A 127 10.05 21.50 -13.84
CA THR A 127 9.76 22.93 -13.97
C THR A 127 9.15 23.49 -12.70
N LYS A 128 9.36 24.77 -12.43
CA LYS A 128 8.74 25.40 -11.26
C LYS A 128 7.26 25.58 -11.51
N ALA A 129 6.44 25.00 -10.63
CA ALA A 129 5.00 24.97 -10.80
C ALA A 129 4.26 24.84 -9.47
N ILE A 130 2.93 24.95 -9.55
CA ILE A 130 2.03 24.56 -8.48
C ILE A 130 1.57 23.14 -8.77
N TYR A 131 2.09 22.20 -7.99
CA TYR A 131 1.75 20.80 -8.05
C TYR A 131 0.50 20.52 -7.23
N ILE A 132 -0.38 19.71 -7.80
CA ILE A 132 -1.61 19.27 -7.14
C ILE A 132 -1.65 17.74 -7.16
N SER A 133 -1.82 17.14 -5.99
CA SER A 133 -1.94 15.70 -5.85
C SER A 133 -3.07 15.29 -4.92
N ASN A 134 -3.66 14.14 -5.18
CA ASN A 134 -4.60 13.47 -4.30
C ASN A 134 -3.90 12.90 -3.05
N HIS A 135 -4.64 12.73 -1.95
CA HIS A 135 -4.08 12.16 -0.72
C HIS A 135 -4.89 10.92 -0.27
N ALA A 136 -4.58 9.77 -0.88
CA ALA A 136 -5.20 8.50 -0.60
C ALA A 136 -4.53 7.75 0.57
N SER A 137 -3.22 7.90 0.76
CA SER A 137 -2.44 7.15 1.74
C SER A 137 -1.29 7.97 2.34
N LEU A 138 -0.66 7.45 3.41
CA LEU A 138 0.53 8.09 4.00
C LEU A 138 1.74 8.01 3.07
N ILE A 139 1.81 6.99 2.21
CA ILE A 139 2.95 6.79 1.32
C ILE A 139 3.02 7.85 0.21
N ASP A 140 1.88 8.48 -0.10
CA ASP A 140 1.78 9.51 -1.13
C ASP A 140 2.71 10.70 -0.86
N ILE A 141 2.85 11.08 0.41
CA ILE A 141 3.71 12.20 0.79
C ILE A 141 5.15 11.88 0.39
N PHE A 142 5.63 10.66 0.68
CA PHE A 142 6.98 10.24 0.33
C PHE A 142 7.18 10.06 -1.17
N LEU A 143 6.16 9.59 -1.88
CA LEU A 143 6.18 9.48 -3.34
C LEU A 143 6.27 10.86 -3.99
N VAL A 144 5.39 11.78 -3.58
CA VAL A 144 5.37 13.16 -4.10
C VAL A 144 6.67 13.88 -3.75
N MET A 145 7.17 13.75 -2.52
CA MET A 145 8.45 14.29 -2.11
C MET A 145 9.64 13.77 -2.93
N TRP A 146 9.57 12.54 -3.43
CA TRP A 146 10.58 11.98 -4.32
C TRP A 146 10.49 12.51 -5.75
N MET A 147 9.29 12.88 -6.22
CA MET A 147 9.08 13.33 -7.60
C MET A 147 9.21 14.85 -7.78
N ILE A 148 8.84 15.65 -6.78
CA ILE A 148 8.86 17.12 -6.88
C ILE A 148 10.29 17.66 -6.96
N PRO A 149 10.52 18.77 -7.68
CA PRO A 149 11.85 19.37 -7.76
C PRO A 149 12.26 20.00 -6.41
N THR A 150 13.57 20.12 -6.19
CA THR A 150 14.10 20.85 -5.03
C THR A 150 13.72 22.32 -5.07
N GLY A 151 13.40 22.90 -3.92
CA GLY A 151 12.79 24.24 -3.83
C GLY A 151 11.26 24.20 -3.88
N THR A 152 10.64 23.09 -3.48
CA THR A 152 9.19 22.93 -3.38
C THR A 152 8.73 23.01 -1.94
N VAL A 153 7.74 23.86 -1.69
CA VAL A 153 7.13 24.05 -0.37
C VAL A 153 5.79 23.32 -0.31
N GLY A 154 5.63 22.46 0.70
CA GLY A 154 4.33 21.83 0.98
C GLY A 154 3.45 22.67 1.88
N ILE A 155 2.14 22.45 1.78
CA ILE A 155 1.15 23.00 2.72
C ILE A 155 0.48 21.87 3.50
N ALA A 156 0.68 21.87 4.82
CA ALA A 156 0.06 20.94 5.75
C ALA A 156 -0.93 21.63 6.70
N LYS A 157 -1.73 20.82 7.41
CA LYS A 157 -2.59 21.30 8.49
C LYS A 157 -1.75 21.73 9.71
N LYS A 158 -2.20 22.71 10.49
CA LYS A 158 -1.46 23.18 11.68
C LYS A 158 -1.15 22.07 12.67
N GLU A 159 -2.00 21.05 12.75
CA GLU A 159 -1.87 19.91 13.66
C GLU A 159 -0.73 18.97 13.28
N ILE A 160 -0.07 19.17 12.12
CA ILE A 160 1.09 18.37 11.73
C ILE A 160 2.22 18.47 12.77
N ILE A 161 2.29 19.57 13.52
CA ILE A 161 3.30 19.79 14.57
C ILE A 161 3.24 18.77 15.71
N PHE A 162 2.08 18.11 15.91
CA PHE A 162 1.90 17.13 16.97
C PHE A 162 2.41 15.74 16.61
N TYR A 163 2.75 15.50 15.33
CA TYR A 163 3.35 14.23 14.94
C TYR A 163 4.82 14.25 15.39
N PRO A 164 5.25 13.32 16.26
CA PRO A 164 6.60 13.33 16.79
C PRO A 164 7.60 13.09 15.66
N LEU A 165 8.73 13.80 15.72
CA LEU A 165 9.82 13.84 14.74
C LEU A 165 9.41 14.46 13.39
N PHE A 166 8.40 13.92 12.73
CA PHE A 166 7.99 14.40 11.41
C PHE A 166 7.41 15.82 11.45
N GLY A 167 6.62 16.15 12.47
CA GLY A 167 6.05 17.49 12.64
C GLY A 167 7.12 18.55 12.88
N GLN A 168 8.09 18.25 13.74
CA GLN A 168 9.22 19.13 14.03
C GLN A 168 10.13 19.27 12.81
N PHE A 169 10.42 18.17 12.11
CA PHE A 169 11.15 18.17 10.84
C PHE A 169 10.45 19.06 9.80
N TYR A 170 9.14 18.93 9.65
CA TYR A 170 8.35 19.73 8.71
C TYR A 170 8.45 21.23 8.98
N VAL A 171 8.45 21.63 10.26
CA VAL A 171 8.64 23.03 10.67
C VAL A 171 10.08 23.48 10.40
N LEU A 172 11.08 22.65 10.74
CA LEU A 172 12.50 22.95 10.49
C LEU A 172 12.79 23.11 8.99
N ALA A 173 12.21 22.26 8.14
CA ALA A 173 12.29 22.33 6.68
C ALA A 173 11.61 23.59 6.08
N ASN A 174 11.04 24.46 6.93
CA ASN A 174 10.42 25.73 6.53
C ASN A 174 9.22 25.56 5.60
N HIS A 175 8.43 24.50 5.81
CA HIS A 175 7.18 24.28 5.09
C HIS A 175 6.00 25.04 5.70
N LEU A 176 4.97 25.28 4.88
CA LEU A 176 3.82 26.10 5.24
C LEU A 176 2.76 25.28 5.97
N ARG A 177 2.13 25.90 6.97
CA ARG A 177 1.06 25.30 7.78
C ARG A 177 -0.15 26.20 7.75
N ILE A 178 -1.33 25.61 7.55
CA ILE A 178 -2.60 26.33 7.51
C ILE A 178 -3.56 25.81 8.55
N ASP A 179 -4.31 26.72 9.16
CA ASP A 179 -5.48 26.39 9.97
C ASP A 179 -6.68 26.19 9.05
N ARG A 180 -7.29 25.00 9.10
CA ARG A 180 -8.45 24.64 8.27
C ARG A 180 -9.78 24.73 9.02
N SER A 181 -9.77 25.17 10.28
CA SER A 181 -10.99 25.37 11.08
C SER A 181 -11.90 26.46 10.50
N ASN A 182 -11.34 27.47 9.82
CA ASN A 182 -12.08 28.51 9.12
C ASN A 182 -11.79 28.45 7.60
N PRO A 183 -12.74 27.95 6.78
CA PRO A 183 -12.55 27.79 5.34
C PRO A 183 -12.19 29.08 4.60
N THR A 184 -12.80 30.21 4.98
CA THR A 184 -12.58 31.51 4.34
C THR A 184 -11.17 32.01 4.61
N ALA A 185 -10.72 31.90 5.87
CA ALA A 185 -9.35 32.25 6.26
C ALA A 185 -8.32 31.34 5.59
N ALA A 186 -8.59 30.03 5.52
CA ALA A 186 -7.71 29.04 4.89
C ALA A 186 -7.46 29.34 3.41
N ILE A 187 -8.50 29.77 2.67
CA ILE A 187 -8.37 30.19 1.27
C ILE A 187 -7.50 31.45 1.15
N GLY A 188 -7.68 32.41 2.06
CA GLY A 188 -6.85 33.62 2.11
C GLY A 188 -5.37 33.31 2.33
N SER A 189 -5.06 32.49 3.34
CA SER A 189 -3.69 32.05 3.64
C SER A 189 -3.08 31.24 2.49
N LEU A 190 -3.87 30.41 1.81
CA LEU A 190 -3.40 29.66 0.65
C LEU A 190 -3.05 30.58 -0.53
N LYS A 191 -3.84 31.63 -0.78
CA LYS A 191 -3.54 32.66 -1.80
C LYS A 191 -2.26 33.43 -1.49
N GLU A 192 -2.05 33.77 -0.22
CA GLU A 192 -0.86 34.50 0.21
C GLU A 192 0.39 33.62 0.16
N ALA A 193 0.27 32.37 0.58
CA ALA A 193 1.29 31.33 0.44
C ALA A 193 1.71 31.15 -1.02
N ALA A 194 0.74 30.96 -1.93
CA ALA A 194 1.02 30.81 -3.36
C ALA A 194 1.75 32.05 -3.92
N ARG A 195 1.27 33.27 -3.60
CA ARG A 195 1.92 34.51 -4.02
C ARG A 195 3.36 34.64 -3.50
N SER A 196 3.60 34.28 -2.23
CA SER A 196 4.91 34.38 -1.60
C SER A 196 5.91 33.38 -2.19
N VAL A 197 5.44 32.15 -2.49
CA VAL A 197 6.23 31.10 -3.15
C VAL A 197 6.64 31.53 -4.55
N ILE A 198 5.71 32.10 -5.33
CA ILE A 198 6.00 32.64 -6.67
C ILE A 198 7.03 33.77 -6.59
N LYS A 199 6.84 34.73 -5.67
CA LYS A 199 7.77 35.86 -5.49
C LYS A 199 9.17 35.41 -5.09
N SER A 200 9.27 34.28 -4.38
CA SER A 200 10.52 33.71 -3.89
C SER A 200 11.14 32.68 -4.84
N ASP A 201 10.61 32.54 -6.06
CA ASP A 201 11.10 31.63 -7.10
C ASP A 201 11.15 30.15 -6.62
N LEU A 202 10.13 29.77 -5.85
CA LEU A 202 9.89 28.43 -5.28
C LEU A 202 8.69 27.76 -5.96
N SER A 203 8.58 26.44 -5.81
CA SER A 203 7.41 25.65 -6.23
C SER A 203 6.48 25.36 -5.05
N LEU A 204 5.21 25.04 -5.32
CA LEU A 204 4.23 24.72 -4.28
C LEU A 204 3.62 23.34 -4.53
N ILE A 205 3.50 22.50 -3.50
CA ILE A 205 2.70 21.26 -3.56
C ILE A 205 1.51 21.34 -2.62
N ILE A 206 0.33 21.03 -3.13
CA ILE A 206 -0.91 21.03 -2.37
C ILE A 206 -1.71 19.75 -2.56
N PHE A 207 -2.44 19.38 -1.51
CA PHE A 207 -3.37 18.26 -1.49
C PHE A 207 -4.80 18.80 -1.28
N PRO A 208 -5.55 19.10 -2.35
CA PRO A 208 -6.78 19.90 -2.32
C PRO A 208 -7.99 19.17 -1.73
N GLU A 209 -7.89 17.85 -1.53
CA GLU A 209 -8.91 17.05 -0.83
C GLU A 209 -9.02 17.45 0.65
N GLY A 210 -7.94 17.96 1.24
CA GLY A 210 -7.92 18.48 2.60
C GLY A 210 -7.96 17.42 3.71
N THR A 211 -8.22 16.16 3.40
CA THR A 211 -8.26 15.01 4.31
C THR A 211 -7.89 13.73 3.56
N ARG A 212 -7.26 12.76 4.24
CA ARG A 212 -6.97 11.44 3.66
C ARG A 212 -8.28 10.72 3.30
N SER A 213 -8.35 10.08 2.14
CA SER A 213 -9.46 9.16 1.83
C SER A 213 -9.48 8.00 2.83
N LYS A 214 -10.61 7.81 3.52
CA LYS A 214 -10.79 6.67 4.46
C LYS A 214 -11.10 5.36 3.74
N THR A 215 -11.43 5.42 2.45
CA THR A 215 -11.94 4.28 1.67
C THR A 215 -11.04 3.91 0.48
N GLY A 216 -9.90 4.60 0.32
CA GLY A 216 -9.04 4.45 -0.86
C GLY A 216 -9.63 5.03 -2.16
N ARG A 217 -10.87 5.52 -2.14
CA ARG A 217 -11.51 6.22 -3.27
C ARG A 217 -11.14 7.70 -3.25
N LEU A 218 -10.77 8.25 -4.41
CA LEU A 218 -10.44 9.67 -4.56
C LEU A 218 -11.62 10.53 -4.10
N LEU A 219 -11.38 11.47 -3.17
CA LEU A 219 -12.39 12.42 -2.76
C LEU A 219 -12.51 13.52 -3.83
N PRO A 220 -13.70 14.08 -4.05
CA PRO A 220 -13.84 15.22 -4.95
C PRO A 220 -12.98 16.38 -4.45
N PHE A 221 -12.19 16.98 -5.34
CA PHE A 221 -11.41 18.16 -5.02
C PHE A 221 -12.33 19.26 -4.50
N LYS A 222 -11.95 19.90 -3.39
CA LYS A 222 -12.69 21.07 -2.91
C LYS A 222 -12.61 22.16 -3.99
N LYS A 223 -13.76 22.59 -4.52
CA LYS A 223 -13.89 23.59 -5.61
C LYS A 223 -13.04 24.84 -5.38
N ALA A 224 -12.91 25.28 -4.13
CA ALA A 224 -12.11 26.44 -3.73
C ALA A 224 -10.61 26.32 -4.04
N SER A 225 -10.07 25.10 -4.03
CA SER A 225 -8.68 24.84 -4.41
C SER A 225 -8.50 25.03 -5.91
N PHE A 226 -9.44 24.58 -6.74
CA PHE A 226 -9.32 24.59 -8.21
C PHE A 226 -9.46 26.01 -8.81
N THR A 227 -10.41 26.82 -8.30
CA THR A 227 -10.60 28.22 -8.74
C THR A 227 -9.38 29.10 -8.48
N LEU A 228 -8.53 28.72 -7.54
CA LEU A 228 -7.35 29.43 -7.11
C LEU A 228 -6.17 29.31 -8.10
N PHE A 229 -6.14 28.24 -8.90
CA PHE A 229 -4.99 27.86 -9.75
C PHE A 229 -5.30 27.86 -11.25
N LEU A 230 -6.52 28.22 -11.66
CA LEU A 230 -6.99 28.30 -13.05
C LEU A 230 -6.22 29.32 -13.93
N GLY A 231 -5.23 30.03 -13.39
CA GLY A 231 -4.38 30.97 -14.13
C GLY A 231 -2.89 30.58 -14.24
N GLN A 232 -2.47 29.41 -13.75
CA GLN A 232 -1.05 29.02 -13.74
C GLN A 232 -0.87 27.53 -14.06
N VAL A 233 0.27 27.16 -14.65
CA VAL A 233 0.55 25.81 -15.17
C VAL A 233 0.33 24.76 -14.07
N LEU A 234 -0.71 23.95 -14.28
CA LEU A 234 -1.18 22.91 -13.38
C LEU A 234 -0.65 21.56 -13.85
N PHE A 235 0.10 20.87 -12.98
CA PHE A 235 0.37 19.45 -13.17
C PHE A 235 -0.36 18.63 -12.11
N THR A 236 -1.29 17.80 -12.59
CA THR A 236 -2.06 16.86 -11.78
C THR A 236 -1.42 15.48 -11.88
N TRP A 237 -0.94 14.97 -10.75
CA TRP A 237 -0.45 13.59 -10.67
C TRP A 237 -1.56 12.69 -10.11
N GLN A 238 -1.97 11.71 -10.91
CA GLN A 238 -2.88 10.65 -10.49
C GLN A 238 -2.12 9.33 -10.60
N TYR A 239 -1.59 8.82 -9.49
CA TYR A 239 -1.04 7.47 -9.44
C TYR A 239 -2.14 6.50 -9.00
N LYS A 240 -2.21 5.35 -9.68
CA LYS A 240 -3.08 4.23 -9.29
C LYS A 240 -2.17 3.21 -8.60
N LEU A 241 -2.24 3.11 -7.27
CA LEU A 241 -1.61 2.00 -6.55
C LEU A 241 -2.37 0.73 -6.94
N GLY A 242 -1.84 -0.01 -7.91
CA GLY A 242 -2.27 -1.36 -8.21
C GLY A 242 -1.74 -2.27 -7.12
N PHE A 243 -2.55 -2.53 -6.10
CA PHE A 243 -2.38 -3.75 -5.31
C PHE A 243 -2.88 -4.89 -6.21
N GLN A 244 -1.95 -5.70 -6.73
CA GLN A 244 -2.29 -7.02 -7.24
C GLN A 244 -2.56 -7.94 -6.05
#